data_AF-A0AAT9GNK5-F1
#
_entry.id   AF-A0AAT9GNK5-F1
#
_cell.length_a   1.000
_cell.length_b   1.000
_cell.length_c   1.000
_cell.angle_alpha   90.00
_cell.angle_beta   90.00
_cell.angle_gamma   90.00
#
_symmetry.space_group_name_H-M   'P 1'
#
loop_
_entity.id
_entity.type
_entity.pdbx_description
1 polymer ?
#
loop_
_entity_poly.entity_id
_entity_poly.type
_entity_poly.pdbx_seq_one_letter_code
_entity_poly.pdbx_strand_id
1 'polypeptide(L)'
;MMVEEELLKPGERELKEMQPYIFDLIDQLNNILTQNEDILTQNGLARKISVVLSIMTIHRYYPDVFMKEVWDDVMQIVDELKKIPQISNQLNDLLADVDKLNELKKQAGL
;
A
#
# COMPACT_ATOMS: atom_id res chain seq x y z
N MET A 1 2.71 -38.67 2.64
CA MET A 1 2.93 -37.24 2.42
C MET A 1 2.73 -36.55 3.75
N MET A 2 3.82 -36.27 4.47
CA MET A 2 3.76 -35.35 5.60
C MET A 2 3.85 -33.96 4.98
N VAL A 3 2.82 -33.15 5.20
CA VAL A 3 2.89 -31.72 4.91
C VAL A 3 3.85 -31.18 5.97
N GLU A 4 5.06 -30.84 5.57
CA GLU A 4 5.97 -30.05 6.39
C GLU A 4 5.27 -28.70 6.62
N GLU A 5 4.58 -28.57 7.76
CA GLU A 5 4.39 -27.27 8.38
C GLU A 5 5.79 -26.75 8.71
N GLU A 6 6.43 -26.09 7.75
CA GLU A 6 7.61 -25.27 8.02
C GLU A 6 7.23 -24.32 9.17
N LEU A 7 7.93 -24.45 10.30
CA LEU A 7 7.88 -23.53 11.43
C LEU A 7 8.25 -22.14 10.93
N LEU A 8 7.25 -21.38 10.47
CA LEU A 8 7.39 -19.99 10.05
C LEU A 8 8.03 -19.21 11.20
N LYS A 9 9.02 -18.37 10.88
CA LYS A 9 9.61 -17.46 11.87
C LYS A 9 8.56 -16.46 12.35
N PRO A 10 8.69 -15.90 13.57
CA PRO A 10 7.78 -14.85 14.04
C PRO A 10 7.68 -13.72 13.00
N GLY A 11 6.46 -13.35 12.60
CA GLY A 11 6.20 -12.32 11.60
C GLY A 11 6.22 -12.78 10.13
N GLU A 12 6.74 -13.98 9.83
CA GLU A 12 6.86 -14.47 8.45
C GLU A 12 5.50 -14.81 7.83
N ARG A 13 4.55 -15.24 8.65
CA ARG A 13 3.16 -15.46 8.23
C ARG A 13 2.52 -14.13 7.84
N GLU A 14 2.65 -13.12 8.69
CA GLU A 14 2.06 -11.80 8.50
C GLU A 14 2.64 -11.13 7.25
N LEU A 15 3.95 -11.26 7.02
CA LEU A 15 4.59 -10.80 5.79
C LEU A 15 3.99 -11.45 4.54
N LYS A 16 3.73 -12.77 4.55
CA LYS A 16 3.06 -13.44 3.43
C LYS A 16 1.62 -12.94 3.26
N GLU A 17 0.92 -12.70 4.36
CA GLU A 17 -0.45 -12.17 4.34
C GLU A 17 -0.53 -10.72 3.83
N MET A 18 0.52 -9.91 3.97
CA MET A 18 0.56 -8.53 3.43
C MET A 18 0.53 -8.46 1.91
N GLN A 19 1.08 -9.46 1.23
CA GLN A 19 1.33 -9.41 -0.20
C GLN A 19 0.09 -9.12 -1.08
N PRO A 20 -1.06 -9.80 -0.91
CA PRO A 20 -2.26 -9.45 -1.67
C PRO A 20 -2.69 -7.99 -1.44
N TYR A 21 -2.68 -7.51 -0.20
CA TYR A 21 -3.02 -6.12 0.12
C TYR A 21 -2.04 -5.11 -0.49
N ILE A 22 -0.76 -5.45 -0.63
CA ILE A 22 0.22 -4.61 -1.34
C ILE A 22 -0.14 -4.51 -2.83
N PHE A 23 -0.57 -5.61 -3.46
CA PHE A 23 -1.00 -5.58 -4.86
C PHE A 23 -2.27 -4.74 -5.04
N ASP A 24 -3.27 -4.95 -4.18
CA ASP A 24 -4.53 -4.21 -4.23
C ASP A 24 -4.28 -2.71 -4.02
N LEU A 25 -3.39 -2.34 -3.09
CA LEU A 25 -3.00 -0.96 -2.83
C LEU A 25 -2.33 -0.30 -4.03
N ILE A 26 -1.47 -1.02 -4.76
CA ILE A 26 -0.84 -0.53 -6.00
C ILE A 26 -1.91 -0.26 -7.05
N ASP A 27 -2.80 -1.22 -7.26
CA ASP A 27 -3.86 -1.12 -8.27
C ASP A 27 -4.82 0.03 -7.96
N GLN A 28 -5.22 0.19 -6.69
CA GLN A 28 -6.09 1.27 -6.25
C GLN A 28 -5.43 2.64 -6.39
N LEU A 29 -4.17 2.82 -5.97
CA LEU A 29 -3.45 4.08 -6.15
C LEU A 29 -3.28 4.41 -7.64
N ASN A 30 -3.01 3.42 -8.48
CA ASN A 30 -2.93 3.61 -9.93
C ASN A 30 -4.30 4.00 -10.53
N ASN A 31 -5.39 3.39 -10.06
CA ASN A 31 -6.74 3.74 -10.49
C ASN A 31 -7.11 5.17 -10.06
N ILE A 32 -6.82 5.55 -8.82
CA ILE A 32 -7.02 6.92 -8.33
C ILE A 32 -6.21 7.91 -9.17
N LEU A 33 -4.94 7.60 -9.46
CA LEU A 33 -4.08 8.45 -10.28
C LEU A 33 -4.66 8.65 -11.69
N THR A 34 -5.01 7.56 -12.37
CA THR A 34 -5.46 7.59 -13.76
C THR A 34 -6.85 8.19 -13.94
N GLN A 35 -7.77 7.96 -12.99
CA GLN A 35 -9.13 8.50 -13.06
C GLN A 35 -9.22 9.97 -12.64
N ASN A 36 -8.22 10.48 -11.91
CA ASN A 36 -8.26 11.82 -11.31
C ASN A 36 -7.00 12.63 -11.63
N GLU A 37 -6.33 12.35 -12.75
CA GLU A 37 -5.03 12.95 -13.10
C GLU A 37 -5.04 14.49 -13.03
N ASP A 38 -6.07 15.13 -13.58
CA ASP A 38 -6.18 16.59 -13.62
C ASP A 38 -6.21 17.20 -12.21
N ILE A 39 -7.09 16.71 -11.34
CA ILE A 39 -7.23 17.24 -9.98
C ILE A 39 -6.01 16.91 -9.12
N LEU A 40 -5.42 15.72 -9.29
CA LEU A 40 -4.21 15.35 -8.58
C LEU A 40 -3.01 16.18 -9.05
N THR A 41 -2.95 16.55 -10.32
CA THR A 41 -1.93 17.46 -10.87
C THR A 41 -2.09 18.86 -10.30
N GLN A 42 -3.32 19.39 -10.25
CA GLN A 42 -3.62 20.69 -9.64
C GLN A 42 -3.22 20.76 -8.15
N ASN A 43 -3.30 19.62 -7.44
CA ASN A 43 -2.89 19.50 -6.04
C ASN A 43 -1.40 19.12 -5.88
N GLY A 44 -0.63 18.99 -6.96
CA GLY A 44 0.77 18.60 -6.93
C GLY A 44 1.04 17.15 -6.53
N LEU A 45 0.01 16.30 -6.47
CA LEU A 45 0.09 14.91 -6.02
C LEU A 45 0.37 13.92 -7.14
N ALA A 46 -0.07 14.18 -8.38
CA ALA A 46 0.03 13.22 -9.48
C ALA A 46 1.46 12.68 -9.64
N ARG A 47 2.45 13.58 -9.73
CA ARG A 47 3.87 13.21 -9.84
C ARG A 47 4.38 12.42 -8.63
N LYS A 48 3.97 12.82 -7.42
CA LYS A 48 4.39 12.15 -6.18
C LYS A 48 3.85 10.72 -6.15
N ILE A 49 2.58 10.54 -6.50
CA ILE A 49 1.92 9.23 -6.60
C ILE A 49 2.62 8.36 -7.63
N SER A 50 2.94 8.88 -8.83
CA SER A 50 3.65 8.10 -9.86
C SER A 50 5.02 7.60 -9.40
N VAL A 51 5.79 8.42 -8.68
CA VAL A 51 7.10 8.03 -8.15
C VAL A 51 6.94 6.94 -7.10
N VAL A 52 6.04 7.13 -6.14
CA VAL A 52 5.80 6.15 -5.07
C VAL A 52 5.27 4.84 -5.64
N LEU A 53 4.33 4.87 -6.59
CA LEU A 53 3.83 3.69 -7.30
C LEU A 53 4.96 2.90 -7.99
N SER A 54 5.95 3.59 -8.57
CA SER A 54 7.09 2.94 -9.20
C SER A 54 7.92 2.16 -8.18
N ILE A 55 8.18 2.76 -7.01
CA ILE A 55 8.94 2.14 -5.91
C ILE A 55 8.14 0.97 -5.30
N MET A 56 6.85 1.19 -5.02
CA MET A 56 5.93 0.14 -4.55
C MET A 56 5.95 -1.07 -5.49
N THR A 57 5.88 -0.83 -6.80
CA THR A 57 5.88 -1.88 -7.83
C THR A 57 7.17 -2.68 -7.85
N ILE A 58 8.32 -2.06 -7.57
CA ILE A 58 9.62 -2.75 -7.46
C ILE A 58 9.65 -3.67 -6.24
N HIS A 59 9.10 -3.22 -5.10
CA HIS A 59 9.14 -3.96 -3.84
C HIS A 59 7.91 -4.84 -3.58
N ARG A 60 6.98 -4.97 -4.53
CA ARG A 60 5.70 -5.66 -4.35
C ARG A 60 5.78 -7.13 -3.93
N TYR A 61 6.91 -7.80 -4.18
CA TYR A 61 7.15 -9.20 -3.77
C TYR A 61 7.97 -9.32 -2.46
N TYR A 62 8.36 -8.21 -1.86
CA TYR A 62 9.21 -8.15 -0.66
C TYR A 62 8.54 -7.25 0.40
N PRO A 63 7.51 -7.75 1.12
CA PRO A 63 6.71 -6.95 2.05
C PRO A 63 7.52 -6.30 3.17
N ASP A 64 8.59 -6.95 3.63
CA ASP A 64 9.52 -6.41 4.62
C ASP A 64 10.26 -5.16 4.11
N VAL A 65 10.79 -5.23 2.88
CA VAL A 65 11.44 -4.10 2.20
C VAL A 65 10.42 -3.02 1.89
N PHE A 66 9.23 -3.39 1.43
CA PHE A 66 8.14 -2.45 1.18
C PHE A 66 7.78 -1.63 2.44
N MET A 67 7.60 -2.31 3.57
CA MET A 67 7.26 -1.67 4.84
C MET A 67 8.34 -0.71 5.35
N LYS A 68 9.60 -1.00 5.04
CA LYS A 68 10.74 -0.20 5.48
C LYS A 68 11.05 0.99 4.57
N GLU A 69 10.95 0.79 3.26
CA GLU A 69 11.51 1.73 2.28
C GLU A 69 10.45 2.64 1.64
N VAL A 70 9.16 2.28 1.64
CA VAL A 70 8.12 3.06 0.93
C VAL A 70 6.84 3.32 1.73
N TRP A 71 6.60 2.60 2.83
CA TRP A 71 5.33 2.71 3.57
C TRP A 71 5.02 4.11 4.10
N ASP A 72 6.01 4.83 4.61
CA ASP A 72 5.79 6.18 5.14
C ASP A 72 5.39 7.16 4.04
N ASP A 73 5.95 7.02 2.84
CA ASP A 73 5.57 7.82 1.66
C ASP A 73 4.14 7.51 1.21
N VAL A 74 3.74 6.24 1.26
CA VAL A 74 2.37 5.79 0.99
C VAL A 74 1.41 6.42 1.99
N MET A 75 1.72 6.38 3.29
CA MET A 75 0.88 6.99 4.33
C MET A 75 0.74 8.50 4.12
N GLN A 76 1.81 9.18 3.74
CA GLN A 76 1.75 10.62 3.43
C GLN A 76 0.84 10.89 2.23
N ILE A 77 0.91 10.09 1.16
CA ILE A 77 0.01 10.21 0.01
C ILE A 77 -1.44 9.99 0.44
N VAL A 78 -1.72 8.94 1.21
CA VAL A 78 -3.07 8.62 1.68
C VAL A 78 -3.66 9.79 2.48
N ASP A 79 -2.87 10.41 3.36
CA ASP A 79 -3.31 11.57 4.14
C ASP A 79 -3.49 12.84 3.30
N GLU A 80 -2.76 12.99 2.20
CA GLU A 80 -2.96 14.07 1.23
C GLU A 80 -4.22 13.82 0.38
N LEU A 81 -4.49 12.58 -0.05
CA LEU A 81 -5.69 12.20 -0.80
C LEU A 81 -6.97 12.41 0.02
N LYS A 82 -6.96 12.11 1.32
CA LYS A 82 -8.11 12.36 2.23
C LYS A 82 -8.54 13.83 2.27
N LYS A 83 -7.65 14.77 1.93
CA LYS A 83 -7.93 16.21 1.94
C LYS A 83 -8.60 16.70 0.65
N ILE A 84 -8.80 15.82 -0.34
CA ILE A 84 -9.42 16.14 -1.63
C ILE A 84 -10.86 15.59 -1.64
N PRO A 85 -11.89 16.43 -1.41
CA PRO A 85 -13.27 15.96 -1.29
C PRO A 85 -13.81 15.27 -2.54
N GLN A 86 -13.31 15.63 -3.72
CA GLN A 86 -13.80 15.13 -5.00
C GLN A 86 -13.50 13.64 -5.22
N ILE A 87 -12.51 13.09 -4.52
CA ILE A 87 -12.08 11.69 -4.68
C ILE A 87 -12.39 10.84 -3.44
N SER A 88 -13.02 11.41 -2.41
CA SER A 88 -13.22 10.74 -1.11
C SER A 88 -13.92 9.39 -1.23
N ASN A 89 -14.89 9.27 -2.14
CA ASN A 89 -15.68 8.06 -2.34
C ASN A 89 -14.86 6.91 -2.94
N GLN A 90 -13.72 7.19 -3.56
CA GLN A 90 -12.82 6.20 -4.16
C GLN A 90 -11.77 5.71 -3.16
N LEU A 91 -11.67 6.31 -1.98
CA LEU A 91 -10.65 5.98 -1.00
C LEU A 91 -11.03 4.80 -0.10
N ASN A 92 -12.28 4.32 -0.11
CA ASN A 92 -12.73 3.33 0.88
C ASN A 92 -11.90 2.05 0.85
N ASP A 93 -11.67 1.48 -0.34
CA ASP A 93 -10.92 0.24 -0.49
C ASP A 93 -9.42 0.47 -0.17
N LEU A 94 -8.87 1.61 -0.61
CA LEU A 94 -7.53 2.08 -0.24
C LEU A 94 -7.32 2.15 1.26
N LEU A 95 -8.28 2.71 1.98
CA LEU A 95 -8.21 2.84 3.43
C LEU A 95 -8.35 1.50 4.13
N ALA A 96 -9.17 0.58 3.61
CA ALA A 96 -9.31 -0.76 4.15
C ALA A 96 -7.98 -1.54 4.04
N ASP A 97 -7.30 -1.46 2.89
CA ASP A 97 -6.00 -2.10 2.69
C ASP A 97 -4.92 -1.45 3.57
N VAL A 98 -4.93 -0.13 3.70
CA VAL A 98 -4.02 0.58 4.63
C VAL A 98 -4.22 0.13 6.08
N ASP A 99 -5.45 0.02 6.54
CA ASP A 99 -5.76 -0.43 7.90
C ASP A 99 -5.29 -1.87 8.10
N LYS A 100 -5.51 -2.74 7.11
CA LYS A 100 -5.10 -4.14 7.20
C LYS A 100 -3.58 -4.30 7.18
N LEU A 101 -2.89 -3.54 6.35
CA LEU A 101 -1.42 -3.53 6.30
C LEU A 101 -0.81 -3.00 7.60
N ASN A 102 -1.41 -1.97 8.22
CA ASN A 102 -0.97 -1.49 9.53
C ASN A 102 -1.17 -2.55 10.64
N GLU A 103 -2.27 -3.28 10.60
CA GLU A 103 -2.52 -4.40 11.52
C GLU A 103 -1.43 -5.48 11.38
N LEU A 104 -1.19 -5.93 10.15
CA LEU A 104 -0.18 -6.95 9.84
C LEU A 104 1.23 -6.48 10.18
N LYS A 105 1.55 -5.20 9.91
CA LYS A 105 2.86 -4.60 10.21
C LYS A 105 3.16 -4.71 11.70
N LYS A 106 2.17 -4.33 12.53
CA LYS A 106 2.26 -4.44 13.99
C LYS A 106 2.40 -5.89 14.47
N GLN A 107 1.65 -6.82 13.89
CA GLN A 107 1.72 -8.25 14.23
C GLN A 107 3.07 -8.87 13.84
N ALA A 108 3.65 -8.40 12.73
CA ALA A 108 4.99 -8.80 12.27
C ALA A 108 6.14 -8.20 13.10
N GLY A 109 5.87 -7.22 13.97
CA GLY A 109 6.88 -6.52 14.76
C GLY A 109 7.70 -5.50 13.96
N LEU A 110 7.10 -4.92 12.92
CA LEU A 110 7.67 -3.87 12.05
C LEU A 110 7.17 -2.46 12.39
#